data_AF-A0A524ND49-F1
#
_entry.id   AF-A0A524ND49-F1
#
_cell.length_a   1.000
_cell.length_b   1.000
_cell.length_c   1.000
_cell.angle_alpha   90.00
_cell.angle_beta   90.00
_cell.angle_gamma   90.00
#
_symmetry.space_group_name_H-M   'P 1'
#
loop_
_entity.id
_entity.type
_entity.pdbx_description
1 polymer ?
#
loop_
_entity_poly.entity_id
_entity_poly.type
_entity_poly.pdbx_seq_one_letter_code
_entity_poly.pdbx_strand_id
1 'polypeptide(L)'
;MKIASVLITYIILTQVSFTPALCQKPYEDSRGSLRELVLDHSVKTVQLYRQGWPMSYPVVKLREDVPLVLEFDDLSKEQSTFMYKVIHCNADWSPSDLSEMEYVEGYPENEIRNGTPSFSTYFNYLHYRLEIPNENTRLMISGNYLLLVYRDGNPEDVVFTKRFMVTESAVNIEGTAKIPVLNHYKACCQEVDFTV
;
A
#
# COMPACT_ATOMS: atom_id res chain seq x y z
N MET A 1 -62.00 47.45 -13.26
CA MET A 1 -61.15 46.98 -14.38
C MET A 1 -59.82 47.75 -14.37
N LYS A 2 -58.74 47.14 -13.87
CA LYS A 2 -57.35 47.29 -14.33
C LYS A 2 -56.47 46.30 -13.55
N ILE A 3 -55.53 45.71 -14.25
CA ILE A 3 -55.04 44.34 -14.08
C ILE A 3 -53.84 44.32 -13.14
N ALA A 4 -53.76 43.27 -12.33
CA ALA A 4 -52.73 43.02 -11.33
C ALA A 4 -51.32 42.96 -11.95
N SER A 5 -50.38 43.63 -11.31
CA SER A 5 -48.95 43.56 -11.58
C SER A 5 -48.39 42.28 -10.98
N VAL A 6 -47.94 41.35 -11.82
CA VAL A 6 -47.31 40.09 -11.41
C VAL A 6 -45.80 40.33 -11.33
N LEU A 7 -45.27 40.45 -10.11
CA LEU A 7 -43.83 40.36 -9.87
C LEU A 7 -43.40 38.90 -9.98
N ILE A 8 -42.71 38.56 -11.07
CA ILE A 8 -42.06 37.26 -11.24
C ILE A 8 -40.72 37.33 -10.52
N THR A 9 -40.67 36.80 -9.30
CA THR A 9 -39.43 36.61 -8.53
C THR A 9 -38.67 35.43 -9.11
N TYR A 10 -37.52 35.68 -9.74
CA TYR A 10 -36.60 34.64 -10.21
C TYR A 10 -35.97 33.94 -8.99
N ILE A 11 -36.39 32.70 -8.72
CA ILE A 11 -35.70 31.81 -7.78
C ILE A 11 -34.46 31.26 -8.50
N ILE A 12 -33.28 31.78 -8.17
CA ILE A 12 -32.00 31.22 -8.63
C ILE A 12 -31.78 29.93 -7.83
N LEU A 13 -32.09 28.78 -8.41
CA LEU A 13 -31.58 27.50 -7.95
C LEU A 13 -30.06 27.49 -8.22
N THR A 14 -29.26 27.87 -7.22
CA THR A 14 -27.84 27.53 -7.23
C THR A 14 -27.76 26.02 -7.02
N GLN A 15 -27.53 25.29 -8.10
CA GLN A 15 -27.15 23.89 -7.98
C GLN A 15 -25.82 23.85 -7.22
N VAL A 16 -25.86 23.35 -5.99
CA VAL A 16 -24.65 22.91 -5.30
C VAL A 16 -24.17 21.72 -6.12
N SER A 17 -23.20 21.97 -7.00
CA SER A 17 -22.47 20.90 -7.65
C SER A 17 -21.75 20.14 -6.55
N PHE A 18 -22.33 19.01 -6.11
CA PHE A 18 -21.57 18.01 -5.39
C PHE A 18 -20.49 17.53 -6.35
N THR A 19 -19.28 18.05 -6.18
CA THR A 19 -18.10 17.42 -6.77
C THR A 19 -18.02 16.03 -6.13
N PRO A 20 -18.14 14.92 -6.88
CA PRO A 20 -17.79 13.63 -6.32
C PRO A 20 -16.36 13.73 -5.79
N ALA A 21 -16.14 13.24 -4.58
CA ALA A 21 -14.81 13.11 -4.01
C ALA A 21 -13.90 12.47 -5.07
N LEU A 22 -12.74 13.09 -5.30
CA LEU A 22 -11.75 12.56 -6.22
C LEU A 22 -11.41 11.13 -5.79
N CYS A 23 -11.75 10.18 -6.66
CA CYS A 23 -11.25 8.82 -6.73
C CYS A 23 -9.78 8.78 -6.27
N GLN A 24 -9.54 8.33 -5.03
CA GLN A 24 -8.20 8.26 -4.46
C GLN A 24 -7.60 6.92 -4.87
N LYS A 25 -7.28 6.80 -6.16
CA LYS A 25 -6.47 5.68 -6.66
C LYS A 25 -5.11 5.66 -5.96
N PRO A 26 -4.44 4.49 -5.89
CA PRO A 26 -3.03 4.44 -5.49
C PRO A 26 -2.24 5.49 -6.26
N TYR A 27 -1.41 6.27 -5.56
CA TYR A 27 -0.67 7.34 -6.22
C TYR A 27 0.33 6.77 -7.22
N GLU A 28 0.12 7.15 -8.46
CA GLU A 28 0.95 6.83 -9.60
C GLU A 28 1.80 8.07 -9.94
N ASP A 29 3.11 7.90 -10.05
CA ASP A 29 3.99 9.00 -10.43
C ASP A 29 3.89 9.33 -11.93
N SER A 30 4.58 10.38 -12.38
CA SER A 30 4.58 10.80 -13.78
C SER A 30 5.10 9.75 -14.79
N ARG A 31 5.69 8.65 -14.31
CA ARG A 31 6.20 7.54 -15.13
C ARG A 31 5.32 6.30 -15.04
N GLY A 32 4.20 6.36 -14.34
CA GLY A 32 3.29 5.24 -14.18
C GLY A 32 3.62 4.32 -13.00
N SER A 33 4.55 4.72 -12.12
CA SER A 33 5.05 3.88 -11.03
C SER A 33 4.24 4.08 -9.75
N LEU A 34 3.68 3.01 -9.19
CA LEU A 34 2.89 3.04 -7.95
C LEU A 34 3.78 3.27 -6.73
N ARG A 35 3.64 4.40 -6.02
CA ARG A 35 4.55 4.75 -4.92
C ARG A 35 4.06 4.27 -3.55
N GLU A 36 5.01 4.10 -2.62
CA GLU A 36 4.73 3.94 -1.19
C GLU A 36 4.43 5.30 -0.57
N LEU A 37 3.25 5.44 0.03
CA LEU A 37 2.80 6.64 0.72
C LEU A 37 1.93 6.26 1.91
N VAL A 38 1.99 7.06 2.97
CA VAL A 38 1.00 7.05 4.04
C VAL A 38 0.17 8.33 3.87
N LEU A 39 -1.06 8.18 3.42
CA LEU A 39 -1.95 9.29 3.07
C LEU A 39 -2.76 9.75 4.30
N ASP A 40 -3.20 8.80 5.13
CA ASP A 40 -3.95 9.12 6.33
C ASP A 40 -3.01 9.55 7.48
N HIS A 41 -3.25 10.75 8.01
CA HIS A 41 -2.47 11.30 9.12
C HIS A 41 -2.78 10.66 10.48
N SER A 42 -3.91 9.99 10.65
CA SER A 42 -4.26 9.22 11.85
C SER A 42 -3.50 7.90 11.94
N VAL A 43 -3.03 7.37 10.80
CA VAL A 43 -2.24 6.15 10.75
C VAL A 43 -0.76 6.43 10.94
N LYS A 44 -0.12 5.64 11.81
CA LYS A 44 1.28 5.76 12.23
C LYS A 44 1.98 4.41 12.23
N THR A 45 3.31 4.47 12.30
CA THR A 45 4.17 3.29 12.49
C THR A 45 3.96 2.20 11.43
N VAL A 46 3.64 2.57 10.19
CA VAL A 46 3.42 1.59 9.11
C VAL A 46 4.74 0.87 8.80
N GLN A 47 4.78 -0.43 9.06
CA GLN A 47 5.94 -1.30 8.88
C GLN A 47 5.54 -2.54 8.09
N LEU A 48 6.42 -2.99 7.20
CA LEU A 48 6.26 -4.25 6.47
C LEU A 48 7.61 -4.96 6.43
N TYR A 49 7.70 -6.13 7.03
CA TYR A 49 8.97 -6.84 7.25
C TYR A 49 8.76 -8.37 7.27
N ARG A 50 9.81 -9.15 7.10
CA ARG A 50 9.76 -10.62 7.21
C ARG A 50 9.57 -11.04 8.67
N GLN A 51 8.65 -11.97 8.93
CA GLN A 51 8.42 -12.50 10.27
C GLN A 51 9.73 -12.96 10.93
N GLY A 52 9.95 -12.55 12.18
CA GLY A 52 11.18 -12.84 12.92
C GLY A 52 12.36 -11.89 12.64
N TRP A 53 12.26 -10.99 11.66
CA TRP A 53 13.30 -10.00 11.36
C TRP A 53 12.70 -8.60 11.08
N PRO A 54 12.35 -7.82 12.14
CA PRO A 54 11.67 -6.53 12.00
C PRO A 54 12.40 -5.46 11.17
N MET A 55 13.74 -5.54 11.10
CA MET A 55 14.57 -4.63 10.32
C MET A 55 14.83 -5.12 8.89
N SER A 56 14.20 -6.22 8.47
CA SER A 56 14.37 -6.76 7.12
C SER A 56 13.66 -5.90 6.08
N TYR A 57 14.19 -5.95 4.86
CA TYR A 57 13.45 -5.46 3.70
C TYR A 57 12.24 -6.37 3.42
N PRO A 58 11.10 -5.84 2.94
CA PRO A 58 9.91 -6.65 2.65
C PRO A 58 10.09 -7.50 1.39
N VAL A 59 10.86 -8.58 1.52
CA VAL A 59 11.08 -9.59 0.49
C VAL A 59 10.71 -10.95 1.06
N VAL A 60 9.87 -11.70 0.35
CA VAL A 60 9.57 -13.11 0.65
C VAL A 60 9.95 -13.98 -0.52
N LYS A 61 10.10 -15.27 -0.25
CA LYS A 61 10.29 -16.27 -1.28
C LYS A 61 8.95 -16.94 -1.60
N LEU A 62 8.69 -17.12 -2.88
CA LEU A 62 7.51 -17.82 -3.36
C LEU A 62 7.49 -19.24 -2.78
N ARG A 63 6.33 -19.65 -2.24
CA ARG A 63 6.10 -20.97 -1.60
C ARG A 63 6.99 -21.26 -0.38
N GLU A 64 7.55 -20.25 0.27
CA GLU A 64 8.20 -20.41 1.59
C GLU A 64 7.22 -20.06 2.71
N ASP A 65 7.39 -20.71 3.87
CA ASP A 65 6.48 -20.59 5.02
C ASP A 65 6.72 -19.34 5.88
N VAL A 66 7.62 -18.44 5.48
CA VAL A 66 7.92 -17.21 6.22
C VAL A 66 7.14 -16.04 5.62
N PRO A 67 6.07 -15.55 6.27
CA PRO A 67 5.29 -14.43 5.77
C PRO A 67 5.98 -13.09 6.01
N LEU A 68 5.50 -12.07 5.28
CA LEU A 68 5.63 -10.69 5.68
C LEU A 68 4.62 -10.38 6.79
N VAL A 69 5.02 -9.50 7.69
CA VAL A 69 4.20 -8.93 8.76
C VAL A 69 4.04 -7.44 8.45
N LEU A 70 2.81 -7.04 8.19
CA LEU A 70 2.37 -5.65 8.17
C LEU A 70 1.92 -5.28 9.59
N GLU A 71 2.44 -4.19 10.12
CA GLU A 71 2.01 -3.59 11.38
C GLU A 71 1.80 -2.08 11.21
N PHE A 72 0.77 -1.54 11.85
CA PHE A 72 0.50 -0.11 11.90
C PHE A 72 -0.42 0.24 13.06
N ASP A 73 -0.38 1.50 13.48
CA ASP A 73 -1.22 2.03 14.54
C ASP A 73 -2.24 3.02 13.96
N ASP A 74 -3.51 2.89 14.35
CA ASP A 74 -4.55 3.86 14.07
C ASP A 74 -4.86 4.68 15.33
N LEU A 75 -4.65 6.00 15.25
CA LEU A 75 -4.92 6.96 16.33
C LEU A 75 -6.28 7.65 16.16
N SER A 76 -7.10 7.22 15.19
CA SER A 76 -8.44 7.74 14.97
C SER A 76 -9.35 7.49 16.20
N LYS A 77 -10.36 8.36 16.35
CA LYS A 77 -11.35 8.22 17.43
C LYS A 77 -12.48 7.27 17.07
N GLU A 78 -12.72 7.10 15.78
CA GLU A 78 -13.79 6.28 15.23
C GLU A 78 -13.19 4.95 14.77
N GLN A 79 -13.85 3.84 15.10
CA GLN A 79 -13.35 2.54 14.66
C GLN A 79 -13.66 2.36 13.18
N SER A 80 -12.61 2.29 12.37
CA SER A 80 -12.71 2.00 10.94
C SER A 80 -12.43 0.54 10.64
N THR A 81 -13.04 0.05 9.57
CA THR A 81 -12.70 -1.26 9.01
C THR A 81 -11.60 -1.06 7.97
N PHE A 82 -10.44 -1.68 8.16
CA PHE A 82 -9.38 -1.64 7.16
C PHE A 82 -9.48 -2.85 6.24
N MET A 83 -9.38 -2.59 4.95
CA MET A 83 -9.35 -3.59 3.89
C MET A 83 -8.00 -3.50 3.19
N TYR A 84 -7.53 -4.63 2.66
CA TYR A 84 -6.33 -4.67 1.85
C TYR A 84 -6.53 -5.45 0.56
N LYS A 85 -5.72 -5.08 -0.43
CA LYS A 85 -5.51 -5.83 -1.65
C LYS A 85 -4.05 -5.77 -2.08
N VAL A 86 -3.60 -6.77 -2.82
CA VAL A 86 -2.26 -6.78 -3.41
C VAL A 86 -2.36 -6.55 -4.92
N ILE A 87 -1.48 -5.73 -5.46
CA ILE A 87 -1.43 -5.39 -6.88
C ILE A 87 -0.08 -5.85 -7.41
N HIS A 88 -0.08 -6.79 -8.35
CA HIS A 88 1.14 -7.22 -9.03
C HIS A 88 1.68 -6.10 -9.94
N CYS A 89 2.98 -5.88 -9.90
CA CYS A 89 3.67 -4.80 -10.59
C CYS A 89 4.85 -5.34 -11.41
N ASN A 90 5.16 -4.63 -12.50
CA ASN A 90 6.37 -4.84 -13.28
C ASN A 90 7.62 -4.38 -12.51
N ALA A 91 8.80 -4.62 -13.09
CA ALA A 91 10.10 -4.26 -12.50
C ALA A 91 10.24 -2.75 -12.19
N ASP A 92 9.56 -1.89 -12.94
CA ASP A 92 9.51 -0.43 -12.76
C ASP A 92 8.42 0.04 -11.80
N TRP A 93 7.68 -0.90 -11.19
CA TRP A 93 6.53 -0.69 -10.32
C TRP A 93 5.29 -0.09 -11.00
N SER A 94 5.20 -0.17 -12.33
CA SER A 94 3.90 -0.02 -13.01
C SER A 94 3.01 -1.24 -12.71
N PRO A 95 1.68 -1.08 -12.61
CA PRO A 95 0.78 -2.22 -12.50
C PRO A 95 0.99 -3.15 -13.70
N SER A 96 1.04 -4.47 -13.48
CA SER A 96 1.10 -5.43 -14.58
C SER A 96 -0.27 -5.60 -15.24
N ASP A 97 -0.29 -6.05 -16.49
CA ASP A 97 -1.52 -6.40 -17.22
C ASP A 97 -2.17 -7.74 -16.75
N LEU A 98 -1.59 -8.39 -15.75
CA LEU A 98 -2.13 -9.63 -15.18
C LEU A 98 -3.42 -9.37 -14.42
N SER A 99 -4.39 -10.26 -14.62
CA SER A 99 -5.59 -10.33 -13.80
C SER A 99 -5.27 -10.88 -12.41
N GLU A 100 -6.05 -10.48 -11.40
CA GLU A 100 -5.83 -10.89 -10.00
C GLU A 100 -5.78 -12.41 -9.82
N MET A 101 -6.57 -13.17 -10.60
CA MET A 101 -6.59 -14.63 -10.55
C MET A 101 -5.29 -15.29 -11.04
N GLU A 102 -4.45 -14.56 -11.79
CA GLU A 102 -3.17 -15.08 -12.28
C GLU A 102 -2.07 -15.02 -11.22
N TYR A 103 -2.17 -14.11 -10.24
CA TYR A 103 -1.12 -13.88 -9.25
C TYR A 103 -1.55 -14.08 -7.79
N VAL A 104 -2.85 -14.09 -7.49
CA VAL A 104 -3.40 -14.36 -6.15
C VAL A 104 -4.39 -15.52 -6.22
N GLU A 105 -4.20 -16.48 -5.32
CA GLU A 105 -5.21 -17.46 -4.96
C GLU A 105 -5.86 -17.04 -3.63
N GLY A 106 -7.19 -16.97 -3.62
CA GLY A 106 -7.99 -16.52 -2.49
C GLY A 106 -8.94 -15.39 -2.86
N TYR A 107 -9.23 -14.51 -1.91
CA TYR A 107 -10.11 -13.36 -2.15
C TYR A 107 -9.27 -12.16 -2.65
N PRO A 108 -9.74 -11.41 -3.66
CA PRO A 108 -9.08 -10.20 -4.15
C PRO A 108 -8.86 -9.13 -3.08
N GLU A 109 -9.86 -8.98 -2.21
CA GLU A 109 -9.91 -7.97 -1.16
C GLU A 109 -10.24 -8.67 0.16
N ASN A 110 -9.54 -8.29 1.21
CA ASN A 110 -9.66 -8.91 2.52
C ASN A 110 -9.63 -7.88 3.63
N GLU A 111 -10.31 -8.18 4.72
CA GLU A 111 -10.33 -7.34 5.92
C GLU A 111 -9.05 -7.54 6.75
N ILE A 112 -8.48 -6.45 7.25
CA ILE A 112 -7.47 -6.45 8.31
C ILE A 112 -8.21 -6.47 9.65
N ARG A 113 -8.40 -7.66 10.20
CA ARG A 113 -9.22 -7.87 11.40
C ARG A 113 -8.47 -7.56 12.70
N ASN A 114 -9.26 -7.29 13.74
CA ASN A 114 -8.87 -7.32 15.15
C ASN A 114 -7.74 -6.35 15.53
N GLY A 115 -8.02 -5.05 15.51
CA GLY A 115 -7.16 -4.04 16.12
C GLY A 115 -7.04 -4.25 17.63
N THR A 116 -5.81 -4.33 18.15
CA THR A 116 -5.54 -4.47 19.59
C THR A 116 -5.44 -3.09 20.23
N PRO A 117 -6.24 -2.76 21.26
CA PRO A 117 -6.17 -1.47 21.91
C PRO A 117 -4.84 -1.28 22.64
N SER A 118 -4.30 -0.07 22.55
CA SER A 118 -3.14 0.36 23.32
C SER A 118 -3.39 0.23 24.82
N PHE A 119 -2.37 -0.20 25.57
CA PHE A 119 -2.45 -0.36 27.02
C PHE A 119 -1.53 0.62 27.74
N SER A 120 -2.07 1.38 28.69
CA SER A 120 -1.33 2.33 29.54
C SER A 120 -0.50 3.37 28.78
N THR A 121 -1.02 3.88 27.66
CA THR A 121 -0.40 4.94 26.85
C THR A 121 -1.09 6.29 27.05
N TYR A 122 -0.36 7.39 26.80
CA TYR A 122 -0.95 8.75 26.88
C TYR A 122 -1.89 9.03 25.70
N PHE A 123 -1.53 8.54 24.50
CA PHE A 123 -2.39 8.57 23.33
C PHE A 123 -2.94 7.17 23.08
N ASN A 124 -4.26 7.08 22.94
CA ASN A 124 -4.92 5.83 22.59
C ASN A 124 -4.72 5.54 21.10
N TYR A 125 -4.47 4.28 20.78
CA TYR A 125 -4.42 3.79 19.40
C TYR A 125 -4.93 2.35 19.33
N LEU A 126 -5.29 1.91 18.13
CA LEU A 126 -5.53 0.51 17.79
C LEU A 126 -4.34 0.01 16.97
N HIS A 127 -3.70 -1.04 17.45
CA HIS A 127 -2.60 -1.70 16.74
C HIS A 127 -3.14 -2.80 15.83
N TYR A 128 -2.84 -2.70 14.54
CA TYR A 128 -3.25 -3.68 13.54
C TYR A 128 -2.05 -4.49 13.08
N ARG A 129 -2.32 -5.76 12.80
CA ARG A 129 -1.32 -6.71 12.33
C ARG A 129 -1.91 -7.61 11.26
N LEU A 130 -1.18 -7.80 10.17
CA LEU A 130 -1.54 -8.66 9.06
C LEU A 130 -0.33 -9.46 8.61
N GLU A 131 -0.52 -10.74 8.30
CA GLU A 131 0.50 -11.58 7.68
C GLU A 131 0.17 -11.80 6.20
N ILE A 132 1.17 -11.76 5.31
CA ILE A 132 1.02 -12.06 3.88
C ILE A 132 2.21 -12.93 3.43
N PRO A 133 1.99 -14.10 2.81
CA PRO A 133 0.68 -14.71 2.50
C PRO A 133 -0.06 -15.19 3.77
N ASN A 134 -1.37 -15.40 3.64
CA ASN A 134 -2.24 -15.98 4.68
C ASN A 134 -3.32 -16.88 4.05
N GLU A 135 -4.25 -17.40 4.85
CA GLU A 135 -5.33 -18.32 4.41
C GLU A 135 -6.21 -17.74 3.29
N ASN A 136 -6.37 -16.42 3.22
CA ASN A 136 -7.22 -15.73 2.25
C ASN A 136 -6.45 -15.10 1.09
N THR A 137 -5.12 -15.04 1.17
CA THR A 137 -4.27 -14.43 0.13
C THR A 137 -2.97 -15.22 0.00
N ARG A 138 -2.92 -16.10 -0.99
CA ARG A 138 -1.72 -16.82 -1.39
C ARG A 138 -1.17 -16.22 -2.69
N LEU A 139 0.11 -15.90 -2.69
CA LEU A 139 0.81 -15.35 -3.85
C LEU A 139 1.28 -16.50 -4.76
N MET A 140 0.90 -16.46 -6.03
CA MET A 140 1.08 -17.57 -6.97
C MET A 140 2.33 -17.42 -7.85
N ILE A 141 2.77 -16.18 -8.07
CA ILE A 141 3.94 -15.85 -8.91
C ILE A 141 4.91 -14.92 -8.19
N SER A 142 6.18 -14.97 -8.57
CA SER A 142 7.19 -14.00 -8.15
C SER A 142 7.00 -12.66 -8.88
N GLY A 143 7.48 -11.57 -8.28
CA GLY A 143 7.40 -10.24 -8.85
C GLY A 143 7.39 -9.14 -7.80
N ASN A 144 7.16 -7.91 -8.27
CA ASN A 144 6.91 -6.78 -7.40
C ASN A 144 5.42 -6.73 -7.05
N TYR A 145 5.11 -6.36 -5.82
CA TYR A 145 3.73 -6.22 -5.36
C TYR A 145 3.55 -4.94 -4.56
N LEU A 146 2.43 -4.27 -4.78
CA LEU A 146 1.97 -3.19 -3.92
C LEU A 146 0.85 -3.70 -3.02
N LEU A 147 1.05 -3.61 -1.72
CA LEU A 147 0.00 -3.74 -0.72
C LEU A 147 -0.73 -2.41 -0.61
N LEU A 148 -2.00 -2.40 -0.99
CA LEU A 148 -2.90 -1.26 -0.85
C LEU A 148 -3.79 -1.48 0.37
N VAL A 149 -3.83 -0.52 1.28
CA VAL A 149 -4.74 -0.53 2.44
C VAL A 149 -5.69 0.66 2.35
N TYR A 150 -6.98 0.39 2.49
CA TYR A 150 -8.07 1.36 2.36
C TYR A 150 -9.15 1.12 3.42
N ARG A 151 -10.06 2.08 3.58
CA ARG A 151 -11.04 2.10 4.68
C ARG A 151 -12.46 1.75 4.21
N ASP A 152 -13.22 1.11 5.11
CA ASP A 152 -14.66 0.87 5.07
C ASP A 152 -15.18 0.27 3.77
N GLY A 153 -14.37 -0.60 3.14
CA GLY A 153 -14.73 -1.25 1.87
C GLY A 153 -14.82 -0.28 0.69
N ASN A 154 -14.28 0.94 0.83
CA ASN A 154 -14.20 1.93 -0.23
C ASN A 154 -12.75 1.99 -0.77
N PRO A 155 -12.44 1.36 -1.91
CA PRO A 155 -11.10 1.38 -2.50
C PRO A 155 -10.59 2.79 -2.84
N GLU A 156 -11.48 3.78 -2.83
CA GLU A 156 -11.17 5.19 -3.03
C GLU A 156 -10.80 5.93 -1.75
N ASP A 157 -10.89 5.31 -0.57
CA ASP A 157 -10.39 5.88 0.69
C ASP A 157 -9.08 5.19 1.08
N VAL A 158 -8.03 5.49 0.31
CA VAL A 158 -6.71 4.87 0.49
C VAL A 158 -6.01 5.46 1.70
N VAL A 159 -5.63 4.58 2.61
CA VAL A 159 -4.98 4.92 3.88
C VAL A 159 -3.47 4.97 3.68
N PHE A 160 -2.90 3.89 3.12
CA PHE A 160 -1.49 3.83 2.75
C PHE A 160 -1.21 2.74 1.71
N THR A 161 -0.01 2.80 1.14
CA THR A 161 0.55 1.81 0.22
C THR A 161 1.93 1.38 0.66
N LYS A 162 2.22 0.07 0.56
CA LYS A 162 3.54 -0.51 0.84
C LYS A 162 3.98 -1.42 -0.29
N ARG A 163 5.24 -1.31 -0.68
CA ARG A 163 5.88 -2.12 -1.71
C ARG A 163 6.53 -3.34 -1.05
N PHE A 164 6.42 -4.48 -1.70
CA PHE A 164 7.15 -5.69 -1.32
C PHE A 164 7.48 -6.52 -2.55
N MET A 165 8.36 -7.49 -2.37
CA MET A 165 8.83 -8.36 -3.45
C MET A 165 8.63 -9.82 -3.09
N VAL A 166 8.25 -10.60 -4.09
CA VAL A 166 8.20 -12.06 -4.02
C VAL A 166 9.25 -12.59 -4.97
N THR A 167 10.18 -13.37 -4.45
CA THR A 167 11.33 -13.90 -5.19
C THR A 167 11.21 -15.40 -5.40
N GLU A 168 11.82 -15.92 -6.45
CA GLU A 168 12.04 -17.35 -6.63
C GLU A 168 13.53 -17.63 -6.79
N SER A 169 14.00 -18.78 -6.30
CA SER A 169 15.41 -19.16 -6.43
C SER A 169 15.69 -19.84 -7.76
N ALA A 170 15.39 -19.14 -8.86
CA ALA A 170 15.66 -19.63 -10.21
C ALA A 170 17.15 -19.46 -10.60
N VAL A 171 17.84 -18.48 -10.02
CA VAL A 171 19.25 -18.16 -10.24
C VAL A 171 19.96 -17.91 -8.91
N ASN A 172 21.29 -18.04 -8.89
CA ASN A 172 22.11 -17.70 -7.74
C ASN A 172 22.82 -16.36 -8.01
N ILE A 173 22.62 -15.37 -7.14
CA ILE A 173 23.25 -14.07 -7.28
C ILE A 173 24.34 -13.95 -6.22
N GLU A 174 25.59 -13.86 -6.65
CA GLU A 174 26.73 -13.59 -5.78
C GLU A 174 27.13 -12.13 -5.92
N GLY A 175 27.01 -11.36 -4.84
CA GLY A 175 27.30 -9.93 -4.81
C GLY A 175 28.40 -9.59 -3.81
N THR A 176 29.29 -8.66 -4.17
CA THR A 176 30.33 -8.14 -3.28
C THR A 176 30.36 -6.62 -3.29
N ALA A 177 30.26 -6.00 -2.11
CA ALA A 177 30.48 -4.57 -1.94
C ALA A 177 31.96 -4.30 -1.64
N LYS A 178 32.60 -3.43 -2.42
CA LYS A 178 34.03 -3.08 -2.30
C LYS A 178 34.25 -1.58 -2.46
N ILE A 179 35.46 -1.14 -2.12
CA ILE A 179 35.89 0.24 -2.40
C ILE A 179 35.95 0.42 -3.92
N PRO A 180 35.42 1.54 -4.47
CA PRO A 180 35.45 1.80 -5.89
C PRO A 180 36.84 1.76 -6.51
N VAL A 181 36.94 1.23 -7.73
CA VAL A 181 38.20 1.18 -8.49
C VAL A 181 38.64 2.60 -8.86
N LEU A 182 37.69 3.45 -9.26
CA LEU A 182 37.95 4.83 -9.67
C LEU A 182 38.23 5.73 -8.46
N ASN A 183 39.42 6.37 -8.46
CA ASN A 183 39.89 7.20 -7.35
C ASN A 183 38.91 8.31 -6.93
N HIS A 184 38.20 8.91 -7.88
CA HIS A 184 37.22 9.98 -7.60
C HIS A 184 36.09 9.51 -6.65
N TYR A 185 35.72 8.22 -6.70
CA TYR A 185 34.61 7.67 -5.92
C TYR A 185 35.03 6.99 -4.61
N LYS A 186 36.34 6.79 -4.37
CA LYS A 186 36.85 6.06 -3.21
C LYS A 186 36.45 6.63 -1.85
N ALA A 187 36.29 7.96 -1.77
CA ALA A 187 36.01 8.64 -0.51
C ALA A 187 34.51 8.72 -0.18
N CYS A 188 33.62 8.50 -1.15
CA CYS A 188 32.19 8.79 -0.99
C CYS A 188 31.24 7.69 -1.47
N CYS A 189 31.72 6.66 -2.17
CA CYS A 189 30.87 5.64 -2.77
C CYS A 189 31.31 4.21 -2.39
N GLN A 190 30.42 3.27 -2.68
CA GLN A 190 30.67 1.83 -2.63
C GLN A 190 30.42 1.27 -4.05
N GLU A 191 31.28 0.36 -4.49
CA GLU A 191 31.11 -0.38 -5.75
C GLU A 191 30.53 -1.76 -5.42
N VAL A 192 29.48 -2.16 -6.15
CA VAL A 192 28.81 -3.45 -5.97
C VAL A 192 29.00 -4.24 -7.25
N ASP A 193 29.80 -5.30 -7.17
CA ASP A 193 29.94 -6.29 -8.24
C ASP A 193 28.97 -7.44 -7.98
N PHE A 194 28.39 -8.01 -9.03
CA PHE A 194 27.56 -9.21 -8.91
C PHE A 194 27.69 -10.14 -10.12
N THR A 195 27.42 -11.42 -9.89
CA THR A 195 27.29 -12.47 -10.92
C THR A 195 25.95 -13.19 -10.73
N VAL A 196 25.36 -13.68 -11.82
CA VAL A 196 24.06 -14.38 -11.87
C VAL A 196 24.24 -15.76 -12.50
#